data_AF-A0A2V7C7D1-F1
#
_entry.id   AF-A0A2V7C7D1-F1
#
_cell.length_a   1.000
_cell.length_b   1.000
_cell.length_c   1.000
_cell.angle_alpha   90.00
_cell.angle_beta   90.00
_cell.angle_gamma   90.00
#
_symmetry.space_group_name_H-M   'P 1'
#
loop_
_entity.id
_entity.type
_entity.pdbx_description
1 polymer ?
#
loop_
_entity_poly.entity_id
_entity_poly.type
_entity_poly.pdbx_seq_one_letter_code
_entity_poly.pdbx_strand_id
1 'polypeptide(L)'
;TVTWAAVGDVTIGSEPAVSDLGPKASAGSQQFIVERDTRFTLKASRLFSCKRTEADVVVAPPAREYGGVAACSSAERAIALTVPLGDRQVSSALKVSSVTNGNRRPVVLTKGGVRATIPAGGRSAAFDREPVAGTWTLRAVLAPGESCDDALRAVANRLTFRVGFGCGE
;
A
#
# COMPACT_ATOMS: atom_id res chain seq x y z
N THR A 1 -0.81 1.82 -18.06
CA THR A 1 -1.05 1.96 -19.52
C THR A 1 0.07 1.28 -20.27
N VAL A 2 -0.24 0.50 -21.30
CA VAL A 2 0.76 -0.13 -22.17
C VAL A 2 0.74 0.57 -23.53
N THR A 3 1.89 1.04 -23.98
CA THR A 3 2.08 1.69 -25.28
C THR A 3 3.02 0.84 -26.11
N TRP A 4 2.69 0.63 -27.39
CA TRP A 4 3.48 -0.22 -28.27
C TRP A 4 3.64 0.39 -29.66
N ALA A 5 4.74 -0.01 -30.30
CA ALA A 5 5.01 0.21 -31.71
C ALA A 5 5.88 -0.96 -32.22
N ALA A 6 5.44 -1.62 -33.27
CA ALA A 6 6.15 -2.71 -33.91
C ALA A 6 5.76 -2.79 -35.39
N VAL A 7 6.46 -3.61 -36.17
CA VAL A 7 6.18 -3.77 -37.60
C VAL A 7 5.94 -5.23 -37.95
N GLY A 8 4.85 -5.49 -38.68
CA GLY A 8 4.33 -6.83 -38.97
C GLY A 8 3.01 -7.09 -38.25
N ASP A 9 2.61 -8.36 -38.19
CA ASP A 9 1.42 -8.77 -37.44
C ASP A 9 1.74 -8.74 -35.95
N VAL A 10 1.02 -7.89 -35.21
CA VAL A 10 1.28 -7.64 -33.79
C VAL A 10 0.26 -8.38 -32.93
N THR A 11 0.75 -9.09 -31.92
CA THR A 11 -0.06 -9.71 -30.87
C THR A 11 0.47 -9.29 -29.50
N ILE A 12 -0.42 -8.87 -28.61
CA ILE A 12 -0.09 -8.64 -27.20
C ILE A 12 -0.69 -9.79 -26.38
N GLY A 13 0.14 -10.43 -25.57
CA GLY A 13 -0.28 -11.40 -24.55
C GLY A 13 0.12 -10.93 -23.15
N SER A 14 -0.35 -11.63 -22.13
CA SER A 14 0.10 -11.40 -20.76
C SER A 14 0.07 -12.67 -19.91
N GLU A 15 0.85 -12.67 -18.85
CA GLU A 15 0.81 -13.67 -17.79
C GLU A 15 0.72 -12.95 -16.42
N PRO A 16 -0.36 -13.13 -15.63
CA PRO A 16 -1.58 -13.89 -15.96
C PRO A 16 -2.36 -13.24 -17.11
N ALA A 17 -3.30 -13.98 -17.70
CA ALA A 17 -4.13 -13.49 -18.78
C ALA A 17 -5.00 -12.29 -18.35
N VAL A 18 -4.95 -11.21 -19.14
CA VAL A 18 -5.79 -10.01 -18.99
C VAL A 18 -6.78 -9.94 -20.16
N SER A 19 -7.97 -9.37 -19.93
CA SER A 19 -8.98 -9.20 -20.98
C SER A 19 -8.52 -8.27 -22.11
N ASP A 20 -9.16 -8.38 -23.27
CA ASP A 20 -8.95 -7.50 -24.42
C ASP A 20 -7.52 -7.49 -24.99
N LEU A 21 -6.82 -8.63 -24.83
CA LEU A 21 -5.53 -8.95 -25.44
C LEU A 21 -5.70 -9.69 -26.78
N GLY A 22 -4.59 -9.98 -27.45
CA GLY A 22 -4.58 -10.64 -28.76
C GLY A 22 -4.03 -9.74 -29.87
N PRO A 23 -4.49 -9.92 -31.13
CA PRO A 23 -4.03 -9.12 -32.25
C PRO A 23 -4.29 -7.61 -32.05
N LYS A 24 -3.29 -6.78 -32.39
CA LYS A 24 -3.37 -5.32 -32.28
C LYS A 24 -2.84 -4.67 -33.55
N ALA A 25 -3.17 -3.39 -33.73
CA ALA A 25 -2.53 -2.55 -34.72
C ALA A 25 -1.02 -2.45 -34.46
N SER A 26 -0.26 -2.12 -35.50
CA SER A 26 1.21 -1.99 -35.44
C SER A 26 1.69 -0.98 -34.39
N ALA A 27 0.89 0.03 -34.07
CA ALA A 27 1.13 0.96 -32.97
C ALA A 27 -0.16 1.30 -32.23
N GLY A 28 -0.04 1.62 -30.94
CA GLY A 28 -1.18 2.03 -30.12
C GLY A 28 -0.85 2.19 -28.64
N SER A 29 -1.86 2.57 -27.88
CA SER A 29 -1.83 2.63 -26.42
C SER A 29 -3.16 2.15 -25.87
N GLN A 30 -3.13 1.34 -24.83
CA GLN A 30 -4.33 0.83 -24.17
C GLN A 30 -4.12 0.77 -22.66
N GLN A 31 -5.17 1.13 -21.92
CA GLN A 31 -5.22 0.94 -20.49
C GLN A 31 -5.76 -0.46 -20.19
N PHE A 32 -5.03 -1.18 -19.34
CA PHE A 32 -5.41 -2.49 -18.84
C PHE A 32 -5.60 -2.39 -17.33
N ILE A 33 -6.61 -3.06 -16.81
CA ILE A 33 -6.80 -3.23 -15.36
C ILE A 33 -6.11 -4.54 -15.00
N VAL A 34 -5.10 -4.47 -14.13
CA VAL A 34 -4.36 -5.62 -13.62
C VAL A 34 -4.53 -5.69 -12.11
N GLU A 35 -4.92 -6.86 -11.60
CA GLU A 35 -5.16 -7.08 -10.16
C GLU A 35 -3.94 -7.62 -9.43
N ARG A 36 -2.94 -8.10 -10.17
CA ARG A 36 -1.70 -8.68 -9.66
C ARG A 36 -0.55 -8.43 -10.64
N ASP A 37 0.66 -8.71 -10.20
CA ASP A 37 1.85 -8.62 -11.04
C ASP A 37 1.61 -9.34 -12.37
N THR A 38 1.82 -8.62 -13.47
CA THR A 38 1.47 -9.06 -14.81
C THR A 38 2.61 -8.73 -15.77
N ARG A 39 3.09 -9.76 -16.47
CA ARG A 39 4.04 -9.60 -17.57
C ARG A 39 3.29 -9.48 -18.88
N PHE A 40 3.41 -8.35 -19.56
CA PHE A 40 2.93 -8.18 -20.92
C PHE A 40 4.01 -8.63 -21.91
N THR A 41 3.60 -9.30 -22.98
CA THR A 41 4.47 -9.74 -24.07
C THR A 41 3.94 -9.18 -25.39
N LEU A 42 4.76 -8.42 -26.11
CA LEU A 42 4.49 -7.96 -27.46
C LEU A 42 5.24 -8.87 -28.45
N LYS A 43 4.51 -9.54 -29.34
CA LYS A 43 5.06 -10.36 -30.43
C LYS A 43 4.74 -9.69 -31.76
N ALA A 44 5.74 -9.56 -32.62
CA ALA A 44 5.58 -9.06 -33.99
C ALA A 44 6.15 -10.07 -34.99
N SER A 45 5.35 -10.50 -35.96
CA SER A 45 5.75 -11.48 -36.97
C SER A 45 5.65 -10.96 -38.40
N ARG A 46 6.51 -11.47 -39.27
CA ARG A 46 6.49 -11.37 -40.72
C ARG A 46 6.82 -12.75 -41.30
N LEU A 47 6.61 -12.93 -42.61
CA LEU A 47 6.83 -14.18 -43.36
C LEU A 47 8.06 -15.01 -42.96
N PHE A 48 9.17 -14.37 -42.55
CA PHE A 48 10.41 -15.05 -42.15
C PHE A 48 11.02 -14.55 -40.83
N SER A 49 10.32 -13.73 -40.05
CA SER A 49 10.89 -13.20 -38.81
C SER A 49 9.85 -13.00 -37.73
N CYS A 50 10.27 -13.22 -36.48
CA CYS A 50 9.47 -12.98 -35.30
C CYS A 50 10.33 -12.28 -34.26
N LYS A 51 9.82 -11.17 -33.71
CA LYS A 51 10.44 -10.46 -32.57
C LYS A 51 9.48 -10.46 -31.39
N ARG A 52 10.05 -10.47 -30.19
CA ARG A 52 9.33 -10.45 -28.92
C ARG A 52 9.97 -9.41 -28.00
N THR A 53 9.15 -8.68 -27.25
CA THR A 53 9.58 -7.85 -26.12
C THR A 53 8.60 -8.02 -24.97
N GLU A 54 9.06 -7.74 -23.75
CA GLU A 54 8.33 -7.97 -22.51
C GLU A 54 8.34 -6.71 -21.66
N ALA A 55 7.26 -6.49 -20.92
CA ALA A 55 7.14 -5.42 -19.94
C ALA A 55 6.43 -5.95 -18.70
N ASP A 56 7.07 -5.80 -17.54
CA ASP A 56 6.52 -6.22 -16.25
C ASP A 56 5.76 -5.06 -15.60
N VAL A 57 4.54 -5.33 -15.14
CA VAL A 57 3.71 -4.43 -14.35
C VAL A 57 3.57 -5.04 -12.96
N VAL A 58 4.10 -4.36 -11.95
CA VAL A 58 3.97 -4.76 -10.54
C VAL A 58 2.80 -4.02 -9.92
N VAL A 59 1.91 -4.74 -9.24
CA VAL A 59 0.77 -4.15 -8.54
C VAL A 59 1.11 -4.02 -7.06
N ALA A 60 0.89 -2.84 -6.50
CA ALA A 60 1.07 -2.65 -5.07
C ALA A 60 0.16 -3.63 -4.30
N PRO A 61 0.66 -4.31 -3.27
CA PRO A 61 -0.15 -5.25 -2.51
C PRO A 61 -1.38 -4.57 -1.88
N PRO A 62 -2.43 -5.35 -1.53
CA PRO A 62 -3.60 -4.78 -0.87
C PRO A 62 -3.22 -4.15 0.47
N ALA A 63 -3.96 -3.11 0.86
CA ALA A 63 -3.72 -2.43 2.13
C ALA A 63 -3.80 -3.41 3.31
N ARG A 64 -2.84 -3.33 4.24
CA ARG A 64 -2.73 -4.27 5.36
C ARG A 64 -2.91 -3.56 6.69
N GLU A 65 -3.62 -4.22 7.60
CA GLU A 65 -3.82 -3.75 8.96
C GLU A 65 -2.68 -4.21 9.87
N TYR A 66 -2.22 -3.29 10.71
CA TYR A 66 -1.20 -3.50 11.71
C TYR A 66 -1.70 -2.96 13.06
N GLY A 67 -1.22 -3.55 14.14
CA GLY A 67 -1.64 -3.16 15.48
C GLY A 67 -1.36 -4.23 16.51
N GLY A 68 -1.85 -4.00 17.71
CA GLY A 68 -1.51 -4.82 18.87
C GLY A 68 -2.18 -4.31 20.13
N VAL A 69 -1.78 -4.89 21.27
CA VAL A 69 -2.28 -4.49 22.58
C VAL A 69 -1.69 -3.14 22.96
N ALA A 70 -2.55 -2.17 23.25
CA ALA A 70 -2.13 -0.86 23.70
C ALA A 70 -1.80 -0.87 25.20
N ALA A 71 -0.82 -0.08 25.59
CA ALA A 71 -0.48 0.17 26.97
C ALA A 71 -0.83 1.61 27.34
N CYS A 72 -1.25 1.84 28.59
CA CYS A 72 -1.43 3.21 29.05
C CYS A 72 -0.07 3.83 29.44
N SER A 73 0.12 5.08 29.07
CA SER A 73 1.17 5.96 29.58
C SER A 73 0.53 7.07 30.40
N SER A 74 0.66 6.97 31.72
CA SER A 74 0.17 7.98 32.65
C SER A 74 0.90 9.32 32.47
N ALA A 75 2.21 9.27 32.23
CA ALA A 75 3.04 10.46 31.99
C ALA A 75 2.61 11.24 30.75
N GLU A 76 2.23 10.54 29.68
CA GLU A 76 1.81 11.18 28.42
C GLU A 76 0.31 11.43 28.34
N ARG A 77 -0.45 11.00 29.37
CA ARG A 77 -1.92 10.92 29.33
C ARG A 77 -2.40 10.37 27.98
N ALA A 78 -1.85 9.24 27.56
CA ALA A 78 -2.21 8.57 26.31
C ALA A 78 -2.24 7.05 26.49
N ILE A 79 -3.10 6.36 25.73
CA ILE A 79 -2.87 4.95 25.40
C ILE A 79 -1.98 4.88 24.16
N ALA A 80 -0.98 4.01 24.17
CA ALA A 80 0.05 3.95 23.15
C ALA A 80 0.36 2.52 22.74
N LEU A 81 0.83 2.37 21.51
CA LEU A 81 1.33 1.12 20.96
C LEU A 81 2.52 1.44 20.06
N THR A 82 3.58 0.65 20.21
CA THR A 82 4.72 0.64 19.29
C THR A 82 4.69 -0.64 18.47
N VAL A 83 4.71 -0.49 17.14
CA VAL A 83 4.68 -1.60 16.19
C VAL A 83 5.98 -1.59 15.37
N PRO A 84 6.94 -2.47 15.67
CA PRO A 84 8.10 -2.67 14.82
C PRO A 84 7.68 -3.48 13.58
N LEU A 85 7.92 -2.94 12.39
CA LEU A 85 7.74 -3.65 11.12
C LEU A 85 9.10 -3.91 10.48
N GLY A 86 9.56 -5.16 10.53
CA GLY A 86 10.82 -5.60 9.90
C GLY A 86 10.62 -6.33 8.58
N ASP A 87 11.74 -6.72 7.96
CA ASP A 87 11.78 -7.30 6.60
C ASP A 87 10.97 -8.61 6.45
N ARG A 88 10.75 -9.35 7.55
CA ARG A 88 9.89 -10.54 7.54
C ARG A 88 8.39 -10.21 7.43
N GLN A 89 7.99 -9.00 7.79
CA GLN A 89 6.59 -8.57 7.82
C GLN A 89 6.22 -7.73 6.60
N VAL A 90 7.18 -6.93 6.11
CA VAL A 90 7.01 -6.00 4.99
C VAL A 90 8.28 -5.96 4.17
N SER A 91 8.16 -5.99 2.84
CA SER A 91 9.31 -5.80 1.95
C SER A 91 9.86 -4.37 2.09
N SER A 92 11.18 -4.24 2.07
CA SER A 92 11.89 -2.95 2.11
C SER A 92 11.60 -2.07 0.88
N ALA A 93 11.15 -2.67 -0.22
CA ALA A 93 10.74 -1.95 -1.43
C ALA A 93 9.36 -1.28 -1.30
N LEU A 94 8.53 -1.67 -0.32
CA LEU A 94 7.20 -1.11 -0.17
C LEU A 94 7.26 0.31 0.39
N LYS A 95 6.56 1.21 -0.29
CA LYS A 95 6.30 2.56 0.18
C LYS A 95 4.87 2.68 0.67
N VAL A 96 4.66 3.54 1.64
CA VAL A 96 3.33 3.91 2.11
C VAL A 96 2.70 4.81 1.04
N SER A 97 1.47 4.51 0.63
CA SER A 97 0.65 5.42 -0.19
C SER A 97 -0.36 6.18 0.65
N SER A 98 -0.80 5.57 1.76
CA SER A 98 -1.66 6.23 2.74
C SER A 98 -1.76 5.42 4.03
N VAL A 99 -2.21 6.07 5.10
CA VAL A 99 -2.54 5.40 6.35
C VAL A 99 -3.98 5.73 6.75
N THR A 100 -4.71 4.71 7.20
CA THR A 100 -6.07 4.84 7.72
C THR A 100 -6.10 4.47 9.19
N ASN A 101 -6.78 5.28 10.01
CA ASN A 101 -7.02 5.00 11.41
C ASN A 101 -8.18 4.00 11.56
N GLY A 102 -7.92 2.81 12.10
CA GLY A 102 -8.94 1.79 12.35
C GLY A 102 -9.72 1.98 13.65
N ASN A 103 -9.36 2.98 14.47
CA ASN A 103 -9.91 3.16 15.80
C ASN A 103 -11.10 4.13 15.82
N ARG A 104 -11.94 4.00 16.85
CA ARG A 104 -13.11 4.87 17.09
C ARG A 104 -12.77 6.25 17.68
N ARG A 105 -11.49 6.52 17.91
CA ARG A 105 -10.97 7.81 18.42
C ARG A 105 -9.83 8.32 17.53
N PRO A 106 -9.57 9.63 17.51
CA PRO A 106 -8.39 10.17 16.83
C PRO A 106 -7.11 9.54 17.37
N VAL A 107 -6.16 9.27 16.47
CA VAL A 107 -4.84 8.76 16.84
C VAL A 107 -3.77 9.67 16.28
N VAL A 108 -2.73 9.89 17.06
CA VAL A 108 -1.46 10.43 16.60
C VAL A 108 -0.60 9.26 16.18
N LEU A 109 -0.30 9.19 14.88
CA LEU A 109 0.64 8.24 14.34
C LEU A 109 1.99 8.91 14.12
N THR A 110 3.07 8.24 14.51
CA THR A 110 4.45 8.71 14.32
C THR A 110 5.30 7.60 13.72
N LYS A 111 6.17 7.97 12.77
CA LYS A 111 7.18 7.08 12.20
C LYS A 111 8.39 7.91 11.81
N GLY A 112 9.57 7.57 12.34
CA GLY A 112 10.77 8.37 12.11
C GLY A 112 10.53 9.84 12.50
N GLY A 113 10.78 10.76 11.56
CA GLY A 113 10.51 12.19 11.73
C GLY A 113 9.07 12.64 11.38
N VAL A 114 8.24 11.75 10.82
CA VAL A 114 6.89 12.10 10.35
C VAL A 114 5.86 11.83 11.45
N ARG A 115 4.95 12.80 11.65
CA ARG A 115 3.86 12.72 12.62
C ARG A 115 2.56 13.25 12.02
N ALA A 116 1.46 12.54 12.23
CA ALA A 116 0.14 13.00 11.81
C ALA A 116 -0.93 12.63 12.85
N THR A 117 -1.87 13.55 13.07
CA THR A 117 -3.11 13.27 13.79
C THR A 117 -4.17 12.84 12.79
N ILE A 118 -4.70 11.63 12.93
CA ILE A 118 -5.68 11.03 12.03
C ILE A 118 -7.00 10.89 12.79
N PRO A 119 -8.11 11.52 12.33
CA PRO A 119 -9.43 11.36 12.92
C PRO A 119 -9.87 9.90 13.01
N ALA A 120 -10.88 9.61 13.84
CA ALA A 120 -11.49 8.27 13.91
C ALA A 120 -11.99 7.82 12.52
N GLY A 121 -11.58 6.64 12.06
CA GLY A 121 -11.89 6.17 10.70
C GLY A 121 -11.25 6.97 9.56
N GLY A 122 -10.49 8.03 9.86
CA GLY A 122 -9.92 8.94 8.89
C GLY A 122 -8.70 8.37 8.16
N ARG A 123 -8.29 9.04 7.08
CA ARG A 123 -7.13 8.70 6.25
C ARG A 123 -6.13 9.87 6.23
N SER A 124 -4.85 9.56 6.11
CA SER A 124 -3.77 10.54 5.96
C SER A 124 -2.79 10.10 4.87
N ALA A 125 -2.33 11.08 4.10
CA ALA A 125 -1.24 10.95 3.12
C ALA A 125 0.09 11.50 3.65
N ALA A 126 0.17 11.88 4.93
CA ALA A 126 1.38 12.49 5.51
C ALA A 126 2.62 11.58 5.45
N PHE A 127 2.41 10.27 5.33
CA PHE A 127 3.47 9.27 5.23
C PHE A 127 3.70 8.82 3.77
N ASP A 128 3.13 9.49 2.77
CA ASP A 128 3.29 9.09 1.38
C ASP A 128 4.79 8.97 1.02
N ARG A 129 5.13 7.90 0.30
CA ARG A 129 6.49 7.52 -0.11
C ARG A 129 7.47 7.15 1.02
N GLU A 130 7.06 7.24 2.28
CA GLU A 130 7.87 6.71 3.38
C GLU A 130 8.02 5.19 3.24
N PRO A 131 9.19 4.61 3.59
CA PRO A 131 9.31 3.16 3.71
C PRO A 131 8.26 2.62 4.68
N VAL A 132 7.61 1.51 4.36
CA VAL A 132 6.66 0.87 5.30
C VAL A 132 7.40 0.30 6.51
N ALA A 133 8.58 -0.27 6.29
CA ALA A 133 9.43 -0.82 7.34
C ALA A 133 9.88 0.25 8.34
N GLY A 134 10.12 -0.19 9.58
CA GLY A 134 10.55 0.64 10.70
C GLY A 134 9.56 0.65 11.86
N THR A 135 9.83 1.53 12.82
CA THR A 135 9.06 1.63 14.06
C THR A 135 7.92 2.62 13.91
N TRP A 136 6.69 2.14 14.07
CA TRP A 136 5.48 2.94 14.11
C TRP A 136 5.02 3.11 15.54
N THR A 137 4.64 4.34 15.94
CA THR A 137 4.05 4.62 17.24
C THR A 137 2.65 5.19 17.06
N LEU A 138 1.67 4.54 17.67
CA LEU A 138 0.29 4.99 17.74
C LEU A 138 0.05 5.54 19.14
N ARG A 139 -0.59 6.70 19.23
CA ARG A 139 -1.02 7.30 20.50
C ARG A 139 -2.44 7.81 20.39
N ALA A 140 -3.27 7.48 21.37
CA ALA A 140 -4.59 8.06 21.56
C ALA A 140 -4.60 8.80 22.90
N VAL A 141 -4.68 10.13 22.84
CA VAL A 141 -4.65 11.00 24.03
C VAL A 141 -5.92 10.82 24.84
N LEU A 142 -5.81 10.70 26.16
CA LEU A 142 -6.96 10.62 27.07
C LEU A 142 -7.75 11.93 27.06
N ALA A 143 -9.07 11.84 27.05
CA ALA A 143 -9.95 12.98 27.25
C ALA A 143 -9.79 13.55 28.68
N PRO A 144 -10.18 14.82 28.92
CA PRO A 144 -10.20 15.38 30.25
C PRO A 144 -11.01 14.52 31.22
N GLY A 145 -10.38 14.10 32.33
CA GLY A 145 -11.01 13.22 33.33
C GLY A 145 -11.15 11.74 32.95
N GLU A 146 -10.81 11.34 31.71
CA GLU A 146 -10.83 9.92 31.30
C GLU A 146 -9.73 9.15 32.04
N SER A 147 -10.07 7.94 32.52
CA SER A 147 -9.09 7.02 33.10
C SER A 147 -8.42 6.16 32.02
N CYS A 148 -7.26 5.58 32.33
CA CYS A 148 -6.59 4.63 31.44
C CYS A 148 -7.48 3.43 31.09
N ASP A 149 -8.20 2.89 32.06
CA ASP A 149 -9.04 1.71 31.88
C ASP A 149 -10.25 2.02 31.01
N ASP A 150 -10.81 3.23 31.10
CA ASP A 150 -11.87 3.69 30.19
C ASP A 150 -11.35 3.81 28.76
N ALA A 151 -10.19 4.44 28.59
CA ALA A 151 -9.56 4.64 27.29
C ALA A 151 -9.22 3.31 26.60
N LEU A 152 -8.66 2.35 27.36
CA LEU A 152 -8.33 1.02 26.87
C LEU A 152 -9.60 0.22 26.53
N ARG A 153 -10.63 0.24 27.37
CA ARG A 153 -11.92 -0.42 27.07
C ARG A 153 -12.58 0.14 25.81
N ALA A 154 -12.53 1.44 25.59
CA ALA A 154 -13.11 2.08 24.40
C ALA A 154 -12.51 1.59 23.08
N VAL A 155 -11.28 1.06 23.11
CA VAL A 155 -10.59 0.48 21.94
C VAL A 155 -10.38 -1.03 22.06
N ALA A 156 -11.11 -1.70 22.96
CA ALA A 156 -10.95 -3.13 23.23
C ALA A 156 -9.49 -3.55 23.50
N ASN A 157 -8.74 -2.70 24.22
CA ASN A 157 -7.31 -2.83 24.55
C ASN A 157 -6.38 -2.85 23.33
N ARG A 158 -6.84 -2.46 22.14
CA ARG A 158 -6.03 -2.54 20.92
C ARG A 158 -6.02 -1.22 20.16
N LEU A 159 -4.87 -0.89 19.58
CA LEU A 159 -4.77 0.17 18.59
C LEU A 159 -4.36 -0.44 17.26
N THR A 160 -5.05 -0.05 16.19
CA THR A 160 -4.76 -0.52 14.83
C THR A 160 -4.69 0.63 13.84
N PHE A 161 -3.98 0.39 12.73
CA PHE A 161 -3.92 1.27 11.58
C PHE A 161 -3.77 0.43 10.32
N ARG A 162 -4.28 0.93 9.20
CA ARG A 162 -4.17 0.26 7.90
C ARG A 162 -3.25 1.04 6.99
N VAL A 163 -2.26 0.37 6.43
CA VAL A 163 -1.30 0.97 5.50
C VAL A 163 -1.69 0.54 4.08
N GLY A 164 -1.96 1.53 3.24
CA GLY A 164 -2.00 1.35 1.79
C GLY A 164 -0.57 1.35 1.25
N PHE A 165 -0.31 0.48 0.28
CA PHE A 165 1.00 0.38 -0.34
C PHE A 165 1.03 1.10 -1.69
N GLY A 166 2.21 1.59 -2.06
CA GLY A 166 2.54 2.07 -3.39
C GLY A 166 3.82 1.40 -3.86
N CYS A 167 3.97 1.29 -5.18
CA CYS A 167 5.25 0.93 -5.80
C CYS A 167 6.20 2.13 -5.66
N GLY A 168 7.44 1.89 -5.23
CA GLY A 168 8.48 2.93 -5.27
C GLY A 168 8.86 3.21 -6.73
N GLU A 169 9.10 4.48 -7.06
CA GLU A 169 9.81 4.86 -8.29
C GLU A 169 11.27 4.36 -8.25
#